data_AF-A0A1Y3WRA1-F1
#
_entry.id   AF-A0A1Y3WRA1-F1
#
_cell.length_a   1.000
_cell.length_b   1.000
_cell.length_c   1.000
_cell.angle_alpha   90.00
_cell.angle_beta   90.00
_cell.angle_gamma   90.00
#
_symmetry.space_group_name_H-M   'P 1'
#
loop_
_entity.id
_entity.type
_entity.pdbx_description
1 polymer ?
#
loop_
_entity_poly.entity_id
_entity_poly.type
_entity_poly.pdbx_seq_one_letter_code
_entity_poly.pdbx_strand_id
1 'polypeptide(L)'
;MAEEKDSKWQCYIIPDLATWTGAAGSKPHTPIEFYDTYEQAAARFQELRSEPYNSEDLSAARLTFGVQREDPPSAADLLQVRQGKNYLVDDYTRMDAVNQSPEVMGILKQMRKDLGFDRVRSYERDAYGGFCGPKDMAFARWKHPLKPMLRKSVLRDLKETGSKTEPTPKAPHRGKTKEHEM
;
A
#
# COMPACT_ATOMS: atom_id res chain seq x y z
N MET A 1 -19.70 -29.48 -18.82
CA MET A 1 -19.64 -28.69 -17.59
C MET A 1 -18.25 -28.10 -17.52
N ALA A 2 -18.05 -26.88 -18.01
CA ALA A 2 -16.83 -26.14 -17.74
C ALA A 2 -17.04 -25.55 -16.35
N GLU A 3 -16.30 -26.03 -15.35
CA GLU A 3 -16.15 -25.27 -14.11
C GLU A 3 -15.48 -23.96 -14.53
N GLU A 4 -16.24 -22.87 -14.57
CA GLU A 4 -15.69 -21.52 -14.54
C GLU A 4 -14.97 -21.36 -13.21
N LYS A 5 -13.73 -21.84 -13.15
CA LYS A 5 -12.77 -21.43 -12.14
C LYS A 5 -12.41 -19.99 -12.48
N ASP A 6 -13.21 -19.05 -11.99
CA ASP A 6 -12.75 -17.67 -11.80
C ASP A 6 -11.41 -17.80 -11.04
N SER A 7 -10.28 -17.57 -11.73
CA SER A 7 -8.97 -17.89 -11.15
C SER A 7 -8.74 -16.99 -9.95
N LYS A 8 -8.60 -17.62 -8.79
CA LYS A 8 -8.33 -16.96 -7.51
C LYS A 8 -7.09 -16.07 -7.63
N TRP A 9 -7.12 -14.89 -7.01
CA TRP A 9 -5.93 -14.05 -6.90
C TRP A 9 -4.90 -14.71 -5.97
N GLN A 10 -3.66 -14.82 -6.44
CA GLN A 10 -2.51 -15.26 -5.68
C GLN A 10 -1.64 -14.05 -5.31
N CYS A 11 -1.11 -14.03 -4.09
CA CYS A 11 -0.17 -12.99 -3.67
C CYS A 11 1.24 -13.32 -4.16
N TYR A 12 2.04 -12.31 -4.47
CA TYR A 12 3.46 -12.49 -4.75
C TYR A 12 4.31 -11.45 -4.06
N ILE A 13 5.56 -11.83 -3.78
CA ILE A 13 6.61 -10.98 -3.24
C ILE A 13 7.79 -10.97 -4.22
N ILE A 14 8.30 -9.79 -4.53
CA ILE A 14 9.61 -9.63 -5.18
C ILE A 14 10.56 -9.08 -4.11
N PRO A 15 11.53 -9.87 -3.62
CA PRO A 15 12.39 -9.47 -2.50
C PRO A 15 13.16 -8.16 -2.76
N ASP A 16 13.62 -7.97 -4.00
CA ASP A 16 14.27 -6.73 -4.41
C ASP A 16 14.03 -6.45 -5.91
N LEU A 17 13.02 -5.64 -6.22
CA LEU A 17 12.69 -5.23 -7.59
C LEU A 17 13.85 -4.46 -8.26
N ALA A 18 14.78 -3.89 -7.49
CA ALA A 18 15.94 -3.21 -8.07
C ALA A 18 16.87 -4.18 -8.82
N THR A 19 16.86 -5.48 -8.50
CA THR A 19 17.64 -6.49 -9.24
C THR A 19 17.05 -6.81 -10.61
N TRP A 20 15.79 -6.48 -10.85
CA TRP A 20 15.11 -6.67 -12.14
C TRP A 20 15.30 -5.47 -13.07
N THR A 21 15.49 -4.29 -12.51
CA THR A 21 15.56 -3.02 -13.25
C THR A 21 16.99 -2.53 -13.47
N GLY A 22 17.99 -3.27 -13.00
CA GLY A 22 19.40 -2.87 -12.99
C GLY A 22 19.75 -1.79 -11.97
N ALA A 23 18.77 -1.27 -11.22
CA ALA A 23 18.98 -0.26 -10.19
C ALA A 23 19.83 -0.78 -9.00
N ALA A 24 19.89 -2.10 -8.82
CA ALA A 24 20.76 -2.75 -7.84
C ALA A 24 22.18 -3.02 -8.36
N GLY A 25 22.55 -2.49 -9.53
CA GLY A 25 23.85 -2.77 -10.18
C GLY A 25 23.94 -4.21 -10.68
N SER A 26 25.08 -4.86 -10.44
CA SER A 26 25.37 -6.22 -10.91
C SER A 26 24.80 -7.34 -10.01
N LYS A 27 23.93 -7.01 -9.05
CA LYS A 27 23.31 -8.03 -8.19
C LYS A 27 22.47 -9.00 -9.02
N PRO A 28 22.51 -10.31 -8.74
CA PRO A 28 21.68 -11.27 -9.45
C PRO A 28 20.21 -11.01 -9.16
N HIS A 29 19.39 -11.44 -10.11
CA HIS A 29 17.95 -11.30 -10.06
C HIS A 29 17.34 -12.09 -8.89
N THR A 30 16.55 -11.41 -8.05
CA THR A 30 15.76 -12.06 -7.01
C THR A 30 14.53 -12.75 -7.61
N PRO A 31 14.24 -14.02 -7.28
CA PRO A 31 13.07 -14.71 -7.80
C PRO A 31 11.77 -14.11 -7.24
N ILE A 32 10.67 -14.24 -8.00
CA ILE A 32 9.33 -13.93 -7.49
C ILE A 32 8.89 -15.10 -6.59
N GLU A 33 8.47 -14.79 -5.38
CA GLU A 33 7.93 -15.73 -4.40
C GLU A 33 6.40 -15.65 -4.43
N PHE A 34 5.70 -16.78 -4.61
CA PHE A 34 4.24 -16.83 -4.72
C PHE A 34 3.60 -17.47 -3.48
N TYR A 35 2.43 -16.97 -3.10
CA TYR A 35 1.73 -17.33 -1.86
C TYR A 35 0.22 -17.47 -2.06
N ASP A 36 -0.34 -18.55 -1.51
CA ASP A 36 -1.77 -18.86 -1.65
C ASP A 36 -2.68 -18.03 -0.75
N THR A 37 -2.12 -17.44 0.32
CA THR A 37 -2.83 -16.56 1.24
C THR A 37 -2.09 -15.25 1.48
N TYR A 38 -2.86 -14.23 1.86
CA TYR A 38 -2.32 -12.92 2.20
C TYR A 38 -1.42 -12.98 3.43
N GLU A 39 -1.76 -13.76 4.46
CA GLU A 39 -1.01 -13.83 5.72
C GLU A 39 0.41 -14.37 5.50
N GLN A 40 0.57 -15.36 4.62
CA GLN A 40 1.88 -15.89 4.26
C GLN A 40 2.74 -14.83 3.56
N ALA A 41 2.16 -14.15 2.57
CA ALA A 41 2.85 -13.08 1.85
C ALA A 41 3.17 -11.89 2.76
N ALA A 42 2.26 -11.51 3.66
CA ALA A 42 2.46 -10.42 4.60
C ALA A 42 3.56 -10.74 5.64
N ALA A 43 3.58 -11.96 6.16
CA ALA A 43 4.65 -12.42 7.06
C ALA A 43 6.02 -12.38 6.36
N ARG A 44 6.10 -12.87 5.12
CA ARG A 44 7.33 -12.80 4.32
C ARG A 44 7.74 -11.35 4.04
N PHE A 45 6.78 -10.51 3.68
CA PHE A 45 7.05 -9.10 3.45
C PHE A 45 7.65 -8.45 4.71
N GLN A 46 7.09 -8.72 5.89
CA GLN A 46 7.60 -8.18 7.15
C GLN A 46 9.01 -8.68 7.49
N GLU A 47 9.32 -9.94 7.21
CA GLU A 47 10.67 -10.50 7.35
C GLU A 47 11.67 -9.71 6.49
N LEU A 48 11.39 -9.62 5.18
CA LEU A 48 12.24 -8.94 4.21
C LEU A 48 12.28 -7.42 4.42
N ARG A 49 11.26 -6.84 5.05
CA ARG A 49 11.15 -5.38 5.25
C ARG A 49 12.33 -4.79 6.02
N SER A 50 12.95 -5.61 6.87
CA SER A 50 14.09 -5.26 7.72
C SER A 50 15.44 -5.26 6.98
N GLU A 51 15.49 -5.81 5.76
CA GLU A 51 16.72 -5.86 4.97
C GLU A 51 17.30 -4.45 4.71
N PRO A 52 18.63 -4.24 4.87
CA PRO A 52 19.24 -2.90 4.81
C PRO A 52 18.98 -2.17 3.49
N TYR A 53 18.93 -2.92 2.39
CA TYR A 53 18.79 -2.36 1.05
C TYR A 53 17.44 -1.67 0.81
N ASN A 54 16.42 -1.99 1.62
CA ASN A 54 15.12 -1.34 1.56
C ASN A 54 15.16 0.13 2.02
N SER A 55 16.19 0.49 2.80
CA SER A 55 16.39 1.83 3.34
C SER A 55 17.49 2.62 2.63
N GLU A 56 18.11 2.05 1.59
CA GLU A 56 19.08 2.77 0.76
C GLU A 56 18.46 4.02 0.13
N ASP A 57 19.26 5.08 -0.01
CA ASP A 57 18.84 6.33 -0.64
C ASP A 57 18.78 6.20 -2.17
N LEU A 58 17.93 5.29 -2.63
CA LEU A 58 17.64 5.03 -4.03
C LEU A 58 16.15 5.27 -4.27
N SER A 59 15.84 6.05 -5.29
CA SER A 59 14.46 6.31 -5.68
C SER A 59 13.76 5.09 -6.29
N ALA A 60 14.52 4.05 -6.65
CA ALA A 60 14.03 2.78 -7.18
C ALA A 60 13.19 1.99 -6.17
N ALA A 61 12.28 1.15 -6.66
CA ALA A 61 11.55 0.22 -5.80
C ALA A 61 12.46 -0.92 -5.39
N ARG A 62 12.33 -1.33 -4.13
CA ARG A 62 13.03 -2.46 -3.53
C ARG A 62 12.03 -3.60 -3.35
N LEU A 63 11.70 -3.96 -2.11
CA LEU A 63 10.71 -4.97 -1.80
C LEU A 63 9.33 -4.62 -2.37
N THR A 64 8.69 -5.57 -3.06
CA THR A 64 7.37 -5.41 -3.68
C THR A 64 6.42 -6.51 -3.24
N PHE A 65 5.17 -6.14 -2.95
CA PHE A 65 4.04 -7.03 -2.77
C PHE A 65 3.03 -6.75 -3.88
N GLY A 66 2.67 -7.76 -4.65
CA GLY A 66 1.55 -7.67 -5.59
C GLY A 66 0.62 -8.87 -5.58
N VAL A 67 -0.30 -8.88 -6.53
CA VAL A 67 -1.26 -9.96 -6.75
C VAL A 67 -1.30 -10.33 -8.22
N GLN A 68 -1.52 -11.61 -8.50
CA GLN A 68 -1.71 -12.12 -9.86
C GLN A 68 -2.87 -13.11 -9.94
N ARG A 69 -3.36 -13.36 -11.15
CA ARG A 69 -4.21 -14.50 -11.50
C ARG A 69 -3.89 -14.98 -12.90
N GLU A 70 -4.15 -16.25 -13.17
CA GLU A 70 -3.85 -16.88 -14.46
C GLU A 70 -4.96 -16.67 -15.50
N ASP A 71 -6.24 -16.68 -15.10
CA ASP A 71 -7.37 -16.58 -16.05
C ASP A 71 -8.52 -15.66 -15.59
N PRO A 72 -8.85 -14.59 -16.34
CA PRO A 72 -8.03 -14.04 -17.41
C PRO A 72 -6.73 -13.43 -16.82
N PRO A 73 -5.58 -13.56 -17.50
CA PRO A 73 -4.29 -13.15 -16.97
C PRO A 73 -4.28 -11.71 -16.47
N SER A 74 -3.88 -11.50 -15.23
CA SER A 74 -3.77 -10.17 -14.65
C SER A 74 -2.81 -10.16 -13.49
N ALA A 75 -1.97 -9.12 -13.39
CA ALA A 75 -1.06 -8.93 -12.27
C ALA A 75 -0.90 -7.44 -11.97
N ALA A 76 -0.78 -7.10 -10.68
CA ALA A 76 -0.55 -5.73 -10.24
C ALA A 76 0.27 -5.69 -8.95
N ASP A 77 1.28 -4.83 -8.94
CA ASP A 77 1.93 -4.42 -7.70
C ASP A 77 0.93 -3.61 -6.86
N LEU A 78 0.89 -3.89 -5.56
CA LEU A 78 0.03 -3.17 -4.62
C LEU A 78 0.86 -2.31 -3.66
N LEU A 79 1.99 -2.82 -3.18
CA LEU A 79 2.86 -2.16 -2.22
C LEU A 79 4.32 -2.29 -2.63
N GLN A 80 5.06 -1.20 -2.51
CA GLN A 80 6.50 -1.15 -2.74
C GLN A 80 7.21 -0.46 -1.58
N VAL A 81 8.41 -0.92 -1.25
CA VAL A 81 9.30 -0.21 -0.33
C VAL A 81 10.28 0.63 -1.13
N ARG A 82 10.37 1.92 -0.78
CA ARG A 82 11.32 2.87 -1.35
C ARG A 82 11.86 3.74 -0.21
N GLN A 83 13.19 3.84 -0.09
CA GLN A 83 13.85 4.66 0.95
C GLN A 83 13.25 4.44 2.35
N GLY A 84 13.02 3.16 2.70
CA GLY A 84 12.49 2.76 3.99
C GLY A 84 11.04 3.15 4.25
N LYS A 85 10.25 3.49 3.22
CA LYS A 85 8.81 3.82 3.33
C LYS A 85 7.96 2.89 2.50
N ASN A 86 6.76 2.61 3.01
CA ASN A 86 5.75 1.81 2.34
C ASN A 86 4.93 2.69 1.39
N TYR A 87 5.08 2.46 0.09
CA TYR A 87 4.36 3.13 -0.98
C TYR A 87 3.22 2.25 -1.47
N LEU A 88 1.99 2.73 -1.35
CA LEU A 88 0.89 2.17 -2.12
C LEU A 88 1.12 2.49 -3.61
N VAL A 89 1.08 1.45 -4.43
CA VAL A 89 1.07 1.54 -5.89
C VAL A 89 -0.39 1.65 -6.32
N ASP A 90 -0.75 2.69 -7.08
CA ASP A 90 -2.15 2.96 -7.44
C ASP A 90 -2.61 2.30 -8.74
N ASP A 91 -1.81 1.38 -9.29
CA ASP A 91 -2.10 0.59 -10.50
C ASP A 91 -3.44 -0.12 -10.42
N TYR A 92 -3.81 -0.62 -9.23
CA TYR A 92 -5.13 -1.21 -9.01
C TYR A 92 -6.26 -0.26 -9.41
N THR A 93 -6.10 1.06 -9.26
CA THR A 93 -7.14 2.04 -9.62
C THR A 93 -7.32 2.21 -11.13
N ARG A 94 -6.36 1.74 -11.92
CA ARG A 94 -6.28 1.90 -13.39
C ARG A 94 -6.65 0.61 -14.14
N MET A 95 -6.79 -0.51 -13.43
CA MET A 95 -7.09 -1.83 -14.00
C MET A 95 -8.44 -2.33 -13.50
N ASP A 96 -9.43 -2.48 -14.38
CA ASP A 96 -10.77 -2.93 -13.99
C ASP A 96 -10.76 -4.34 -13.38
N ALA A 97 -9.94 -5.24 -13.91
CA ALA A 97 -9.75 -6.58 -13.34
C ALA A 97 -9.35 -6.54 -11.85
N VAL A 98 -8.62 -5.50 -11.43
CA VAL A 98 -8.11 -5.34 -10.08
C VAL A 98 -9.07 -4.49 -9.23
N ASN A 99 -9.50 -3.31 -9.71
CA ASN A 99 -10.38 -2.42 -8.94
C ASN A 99 -11.80 -2.95 -8.73
N GLN A 100 -12.27 -3.87 -9.58
CA GLN A 100 -13.59 -4.49 -9.44
C GLN A 100 -13.53 -5.82 -8.67
N SER A 101 -12.33 -6.36 -8.39
CA SER A 101 -12.16 -7.60 -7.64
C SER A 101 -12.41 -7.39 -6.14
N PRO A 102 -13.46 -8.00 -5.55
CA PRO A 102 -13.68 -7.93 -4.11
C PRO A 102 -12.54 -8.55 -3.29
N GLU A 103 -11.91 -9.60 -3.84
CA GLU A 103 -10.77 -10.28 -3.22
C GLU A 103 -9.56 -9.35 -3.11
N VAL A 104 -9.19 -8.67 -4.20
CA VAL A 104 -8.05 -7.72 -4.18
C VAL A 104 -8.35 -6.52 -3.30
N MET A 105 -9.59 -6.03 -3.30
CA MET A 105 -9.98 -4.98 -2.36
C MET A 105 -9.88 -5.41 -0.89
N GLY A 106 -10.21 -6.68 -0.60
CA GLY A 106 -10.01 -7.30 0.71
C GLY A 106 -8.54 -7.34 1.12
N ILE A 107 -7.67 -7.77 0.20
CA ILE A 107 -6.20 -7.78 0.39
C ILE A 107 -5.69 -6.36 0.68
N LEU A 108 -6.07 -5.35 -0.10
CA LEU A 108 -5.67 -3.96 0.14
C LEU A 108 -6.10 -3.44 1.53
N LYS A 109 -7.29 -3.83 1.98
CA LYS A 109 -7.81 -3.48 3.32
C LYS A 109 -6.97 -4.09 4.44
N GLN A 110 -6.65 -5.38 4.33
CA GLN A 110 -5.79 -6.06 5.29
C GLN A 110 -4.36 -5.51 5.25
N MET A 111 -3.80 -5.35 4.04
CA MET A 111 -2.47 -4.80 3.79
C MET A 111 -2.25 -3.47 4.50
N ARG A 112 -3.21 -2.55 4.43
CA ARG A 112 -3.08 -1.31 5.18
C ARG A 112 -3.10 -1.51 6.69
N LYS A 113 -3.96 -2.39 7.19
CA LYS A 113 -4.09 -2.64 8.62
C LYS A 113 -2.79 -3.20 9.19
N ASP A 114 -2.15 -4.12 8.47
CA ASP A 114 -1.03 -4.89 9.00
C ASP A 114 0.34 -4.32 8.59
N LEU A 115 0.45 -3.75 7.38
CA LEU A 115 1.71 -3.23 6.83
C LEU A 115 1.75 -1.70 6.80
N GLY A 116 0.60 -1.04 6.66
CA GLY A 116 0.50 0.41 6.59
C GLY A 116 1.02 1.02 5.28
N PHE A 117 0.56 2.24 4.99
CA PHE A 117 1.00 3.02 3.83
C PHE A 117 1.46 4.41 4.27
N ASP A 118 2.70 4.74 3.97
CA ASP A 118 3.28 6.06 4.24
C ASP A 118 3.00 7.03 3.09
N ARG A 119 3.14 6.53 1.86
CA ARG A 119 3.14 7.32 0.64
C ARG A 119 2.34 6.64 -0.45
N VAL A 120 1.97 7.41 -1.47
CA VAL A 120 1.33 6.91 -2.69
C VAL A 120 2.12 7.45 -3.85
N ARG A 121 2.40 6.58 -4.83
CA ARG A 121 2.93 6.99 -6.12
C ARG A 121 1.78 7.00 -7.12
N SER A 122 1.18 8.17 -7.32
CA SER A 122 -0.09 8.28 -8.05
C SER A 122 0.10 8.70 -9.51
N TYR A 123 -0.57 8.00 -10.42
CA TYR A 123 -0.63 8.33 -11.84
C TYR A 123 -1.94 9.05 -12.15
N GLU A 124 -1.93 10.38 -12.03
CA GLU A 124 -3.10 11.21 -12.35
C GLU A 124 -3.34 11.28 -13.85
N ARG A 125 -4.60 11.41 -14.26
CA ARG A 125 -4.95 11.66 -15.65
C ARG A 125 -4.82 13.15 -15.97
N ASP A 126 -4.28 13.47 -17.13
CA ASP A 126 -4.32 14.82 -17.68
C ASP A 126 -5.70 15.17 -18.26
N ALA A 127 -5.86 16.41 -18.72
CA ALA A 127 -7.10 16.90 -19.32
C ALA A 127 -7.50 16.17 -20.61
N TYR A 128 -6.58 15.43 -21.24
CA TYR A 128 -6.76 14.68 -22.46
C TYR A 128 -6.98 13.18 -22.20
N GLY A 129 -6.99 12.76 -20.93
CA GLY A 129 -7.20 11.38 -20.51
C GLY A 129 -5.93 10.51 -20.52
N GLY A 130 -4.76 11.08 -20.82
CA GLY A 130 -3.46 10.42 -20.70
C GLY A 130 -3.00 10.35 -19.24
N PHE A 131 -2.13 9.41 -18.90
CA PHE A 131 -1.51 9.37 -17.57
C PHE A 131 -0.29 10.28 -17.53
N CYS A 132 -0.26 11.20 -16.56
CA CYS A 132 0.94 11.95 -16.23
C CYS A 132 2.00 11.06 -15.57
N GLY A 133 3.23 11.56 -15.52
CA GLY A 133 4.29 10.93 -14.73
C GLY A 133 3.89 10.77 -13.25
N PRO A 134 4.45 9.77 -12.55
CA PRO A 134 4.04 9.45 -11.20
C PRO A 134 4.32 10.59 -10.24
N LYS A 135 3.31 10.97 -9.46
CA LYS A 135 3.44 11.96 -8.38
C LYS A 135 3.60 11.24 -7.05
N ASP A 136 4.63 11.64 -6.32
CA ASP A 136 4.83 11.18 -4.94
C ASP A 136 4.08 12.10 -3.96
N MET A 137 3.22 11.54 -3.11
CA MET A 137 2.60 12.26 -2.01
C MET A 137 2.40 11.41 -0.76
N ALA A 138 2.26 12.08 0.39
CA ALA A 138 1.88 11.43 1.64
C ALA A 138 0.51 10.75 1.50
N PHE A 139 0.40 9.50 1.95
CA PHE A 139 -0.83 8.72 1.82
C PHE A 139 -2.03 9.44 2.45
N ALA A 140 -1.85 10.10 3.59
CA ALA A 140 -2.91 10.87 4.27
C ALA A 140 -3.51 12.00 3.41
N ARG A 141 -2.72 12.57 2.49
CA ARG A 141 -3.14 13.67 1.61
C ARG A 141 -3.74 13.18 0.29
N TRP A 142 -3.62 11.88 -0.01
CA TRP A 142 -4.05 11.34 -1.29
C TRP A 142 -5.58 11.37 -1.45
N LYS A 143 -6.05 11.90 -2.57
CA LYS A 143 -7.46 11.91 -2.96
C LYS A 143 -7.70 10.71 -3.88
N HIS A 144 -8.22 9.63 -3.30
CA HIS A 144 -8.45 8.39 -4.03
C HIS A 144 -9.24 8.61 -5.33
N PRO A 145 -8.87 8.01 -6.47
CA PRO A 145 -9.49 8.32 -7.77
C PRO A 145 -10.82 7.58 -8.03
N LEU A 146 -11.00 6.32 -7.59
CA LEU A 146 -12.22 5.51 -7.86
C LEU A 146 -13.51 6.18 -7.37
N LYS A 147 -14.70 5.84 -7.91
CA LYS A 147 -15.98 6.50 -7.56
C LYS A 147 -16.35 6.37 -6.07
N PRO A 148 -17.12 7.32 -5.48
CA PRO A 148 -17.47 7.32 -4.05
C PRO A 148 -18.09 6.03 -3.50
N MET A 149 -18.84 5.27 -4.31
CA MET A 149 -19.42 3.98 -3.88
C MET A 149 -18.33 2.92 -3.63
N LEU A 150 -17.32 2.85 -4.50
CA LEU A 150 -16.13 1.99 -4.33
C LEU A 150 -15.21 2.53 -3.22
N ARG A 151 -15.16 3.87 -3.01
CA ARG A 151 -14.42 4.49 -1.90
C ARG A 151 -15.01 4.16 -0.53
N LYS A 152 -16.34 4.06 -0.39
CA LYS A 152 -17.00 3.91 0.91
C LYS A 152 -16.86 2.51 1.50
N SER A 153 -16.82 1.46 0.69
CA SER A 153 -16.74 0.07 1.17
C SER A 153 -15.32 -0.39 1.53
N VAL A 154 -14.31 0.13 0.84
CA VAL A 154 -12.92 -0.32 1.00
C VAL A 154 -12.06 0.76 1.63
N LEU A 155 -12.23 2.02 1.25
CA LEU A 155 -11.26 3.09 1.52
C LEU A 155 -11.60 4.03 2.68
N ARG A 156 -12.84 4.00 3.17
CA ARG A 156 -13.22 4.71 4.40
C ARG A 156 -12.43 4.12 5.59
N ASP A 157 -12.50 2.80 5.74
CA ASP A 157 -11.77 2.04 6.75
C ASP A 157 -10.27 2.04 6.53
N LEU A 158 -9.85 2.16 5.26
CA LEU A 158 -8.48 2.52 5.00
C LEU A 158 -8.26 3.86 5.73
N LYS A 159 -8.72 5.02 5.22
CA LYS A 159 -8.27 6.36 5.72
C LYS A 159 -8.32 6.56 7.23
N GLU A 160 -9.29 6.01 7.95
CA GLU A 160 -9.50 6.24 9.39
C GLU A 160 -8.46 5.59 10.32
N THR A 161 -7.72 4.58 9.87
CA THR A 161 -6.68 3.91 10.70
C THR A 161 -5.47 4.78 11.04
N GLY A 162 -5.32 5.95 10.42
CA GLY A 162 -4.25 6.92 10.72
C GLY A 162 -4.61 7.96 11.80
N SER A 163 -5.82 7.93 12.35
CA SER A 163 -6.34 9.01 13.22
C SER A 163 -6.35 8.67 14.72
N LYS A 164 -5.78 7.54 15.15
CA LYS A 164 -5.74 7.18 16.57
C LYS A 164 -4.36 7.42 17.18
N THR A 165 -3.97 8.69 17.25
CA THR A 165 -2.93 9.15 18.17
C THR A 165 -3.58 9.48 19.52
N GLU A 166 -2.91 9.10 20.59
CA GLU A 166 -3.30 9.20 22.01
C GLU A 166 -4.08 10.47 22.43
N PRO A 167 -4.99 10.35 23.42
CA PRO A 167 -5.53 11.51 24.10
C PRO A 167 -4.43 12.15 24.97
N THR A 168 -4.00 13.35 24.58
CA THR A 168 -3.17 14.24 25.42
C THR A 168 -3.75 14.32 26.84
N PRO A 169 -2.96 14.10 27.91
CA PRO A 169 -3.45 14.28 29.26
C PRO A 169 -3.77 15.76 29.49
N LYS A 170 -5.03 16.04 29.86
CA LYS A 170 -5.47 17.38 30.26
C LYS A 170 -4.66 17.81 31.49
N ALA A 171 -4.02 18.97 31.39
CA ALA A 171 -3.37 19.62 32.52
C ALA A 171 -4.37 19.88 33.65
N PRO A 172 -3.98 19.75 34.94
CA PRO A 172 -4.88 19.94 36.05
C PRO A 172 -5.26 21.42 36.20
N HIS A 173 -6.55 21.66 36.43
CA HIS A 173 -7.10 22.96 36.77
C HIS A 173 -6.41 23.52 38.02
N ARG A 174 -5.68 24.62 37.87
CA ARG A 174 -5.18 25.43 38.99
C ARG A 174 -6.37 26.19 39.60
N GLY A 175 -6.86 25.70 40.73
CA GLY A 175 -7.82 26.43 41.56
C GLY A 175 -7.22 27.78 41.98
N LYS A 176 -7.94 28.87 41.70
CA LYS A 176 -7.65 30.17 42.30
C LYS A 176 -8.35 30.21 43.65
N THR A 177 -7.56 30.03 44.71
CA THR A 177 -7.90 30.42 46.07
C THR A 177 -8.25 31.91 46.05
N LYS A 178 -9.43 32.27 46.57
CA LYS A 178 -9.75 33.67 46.88
C LYS A 178 -8.96 34.02 48.14
N GLU A 179 -7.94 34.87 48.01
CA GLU A 179 -7.44 35.65 49.14
C GLU A 179 -8.46 36.75 49.44
N HIS A 180 -8.87 36.80 50.71
CA HIS A 180 -9.64 37.85 51.32
C HIS A 180 -8.62 38.74 52.03
N GLU A 181 -8.51 40.00 51.61
CA GLU A 181 -7.84 41.02 52.41
C GLU A 181 -8.70 42.29 52.43
N MET A 182 -9.12 42.60 53.66
CA MET A 182 -9.49 43.88 54.29
C MET A 182 -10.64 44.71 53.68
#